data_AF-A0A1I1M6Z4-F1
#
_entry.id   AF-A0A1I1M6Z4-F1
#
_cell.length_a   1.000
_cell.length_b   1.000
_cell.length_c   1.000
_cell.angle_alpha   90.00
_cell.angle_beta   90.00
_cell.angle_gamma   90.00
#
_symmetry.space_group_name_H-M   'P 1'
#
loop_
_entity.id
_entity.type
_entity.pdbx_description
1 polymer ?
#
loop_
_entity_poly.entity_id
_entity_poly.type
_entity_poly.pdbx_seq_one_letter_code
_entity_poly.pdbx_strand_id
1 'polypeptide(L)'
;MRNSSSKNNRNIEISNSIDCSNELHLIAETGKSYLDIATDRHWKNIKAKLDNGIHFRVLLVNPTCKNKKVRNRLNNIEGETDRKLDLTNLKRLNDKYDNLEIRFTNQIYCSLFFTDKYMIYDPYHLGKVGDRIENNFIAIEFESDNQNYNILKSHFNNSWSLSKDFEDIVE
;
A
#
# COMPACT_ATOMS: atom_id res chain seq x y z
N MET A 1 0.01 -24.61 -13.36
CA MET A 1 -0.16 -24.94 -11.92
C MET A 1 1.16 -24.69 -11.19
N ARG A 2 1.34 -23.53 -10.53
CA ARG A 2 2.46 -23.23 -9.59
C ARG A 2 2.32 -21.88 -8.83
N ASN A 3 1.11 -21.32 -8.66
CA ASN A 3 0.93 -19.95 -8.14
C ASN A 3 0.27 -19.85 -6.74
N SER A 4 -0.32 -20.92 -6.19
CA SER A 4 -0.98 -20.84 -4.87
C SER A 4 0.02 -20.92 -3.71
N SER A 5 1.09 -21.71 -3.85
CA SER A 5 2.12 -21.85 -2.83
C SER A 5 2.95 -20.56 -2.64
N SER A 6 3.33 -19.88 -3.72
CA SER A 6 4.14 -18.65 -3.60
C SER A 6 3.36 -17.48 -2.99
N LYS A 7 2.08 -17.32 -3.32
CA LYS A 7 1.24 -16.24 -2.76
C LYS A 7 1.01 -16.42 -1.26
N ASN A 8 0.79 -17.65 -0.80
CA ASN A 8 0.63 -17.94 0.63
C ASN A 8 1.94 -17.73 1.38
N ASN A 9 3.07 -18.17 0.83
CA ASN A 9 4.39 -17.94 1.44
C ASN A 9 4.68 -16.45 1.60
N ARG A 10 4.46 -15.65 0.55
CA ARG A 10 4.63 -14.19 0.62
C ARG A 10 3.74 -13.54 1.68
N ASN A 11 2.48 -13.96 1.79
CA ASN A 11 1.60 -13.41 2.82
C ASN A 11 2.11 -13.72 4.23
N ILE A 12 2.66 -14.93 4.44
CA ILE A 12 3.27 -15.34 5.71
C ILE A 12 4.52 -14.50 5.98
N GLU A 13 5.39 -14.31 4.99
CA GLU A 13 6.61 -13.50 5.11
C GLU A 13 6.30 -12.04 5.43
N ILE A 14 5.29 -11.45 4.78
CA ILE A 14 4.81 -10.10 5.09
C ILE A 14 4.30 -10.04 6.54
N SER A 15 3.46 -10.99 6.96
CA SER A 15 2.94 -11.01 8.33
C SER A 15 4.06 -11.17 9.37
N ASN A 16 5.01 -12.06 9.15
CA ASN A 16 6.18 -12.23 10.03
C ASN A 16 7.04 -10.97 10.09
N SER A 17 7.22 -10.31 8.93
CA SER A 17 7.96 -9.05 8.84
C SER A 17 7.24 -7.95 9.61
N ILE A 18 5.92 -7.84 9.50
CA ILE A 18 5.12 -6.91 10.31
C ILE A 18 5.37 -7.21 11.79
N ASP A 19 5.18 -8.45 12.23
CA ASP A 19 5.25 -8.84 13.65
C ASP A 19 6.62 -8.54 14.28
N CYS A 20 7.71 -8.60 13.50
CA CYS A 20 9.07 -8.38 13.99
C CYS A 20 9.57 -6.92 13.92
N SER A 21 8.76 -5.99 13.39
CA SER A 21 9.22 -4.64 13.03
C SER A 21 8.82 -3.56 14.03
N ASN A 22 9.57 -2.46 14.02
CA ASN A 22 9.37 -1.28 14.89
C ASN A 22 8.90 -0.04 14.13
N GLU A 23 8.90 -0.08 12.81
CA GLU A 23 8.30 0.93 11.94
C GLU A 23 7.67 0.26 10.73
N LEU A 24 6.58 0.83 10.22
CA LEU A 24 5.88 0.32 9.06
C LEU A 24 5.65 1.46 8.06
N HIS A 25 5.82 1.15 6.78
CA HIS A 25 5.62 2.09 5.70
C HIS A 25 4.96 1.40 4.49
N LEU A 26 3.98 2.06 3.88
CA LEU A 26 3.25 1.53 2.73
C LEU A 26 3.06 2.60 1.66
N ILE A 27 3.30 2.24 0.40
CA ILE A 27 2.85 2.92 -0.81
C ILE A 27 1.94 1.94 -1.56
N ALA A 28 0.69 2.33 -1.85
CA ALA A 28 -0.24 1.47 -2.57
C ALA A 28 -1.35 2.25 -3.30
N GLU A 29 -2.04 1.59 -4.23
CA GLU A 29 -3.25 2.15 -4.84
C GLU A 29 -4.38 2.38 -3.84
N THR A 30 -4.64 1.42 -2.95
CA THR A 30 -5.82 1.49 -2.05
C THR A 30 -5.56 1.04 -0.62
N GLY A 31 -4.40 0.47 -0.31
CA GLY A 31 -4.09 -0.06 1.04
C GLY A 31 -4.96 -1.23 1.50
N LYS A 32 -5.88 -1.74 0.67
CA LYS A 32 -6.93 -2.71 1.06
C LYS A 32 -6.40 -3.96 1.77
N SER A 33 -5.22 -4.48 1.39
CA SER A 33 -4.69 -5.69 2.04
C SER A 33 -4.18 -5.44 3.47
N TYR A 34 -3.90 -4.19 3.82
CA TYR A 34 -3.27 -3.78 5.08
C TYR A 34 -4.24 -3.03 6.01
N LEU A 35 -5.23 -2.32 5.46
CA LEU A 35 -6.09 -1.38 6.20
C LEU A 35 -7.59 -1.73 6.14
N ASP A 36 -8.01 -2.73 5.35
CA ASP A 36 -9.41 -3.13 5.28
C ASP A 36 -9.70 -4.32 6.21
N ILE A 37 -10.56 -4.09 7.19
CA ILE A 37 -11.00 -5.09 8.18
C ILE A 37 -11.70 -6.26 7.47
N ALA A 38 -12.46 -6.01 6.41
CA ALA A 38 -13.18 -7.07 5.71
C ALA A 38 -12.24 -7.97 4.89
N THR A 39 -11.14 -7.41 4.36
CA THR A 39 -10.13 -8.18 3.63
C THR A 39 -9.24 -8.99 4.58
N ASP A 40 -8.92 -8.43 5.75
CA ASP A 40 -8.15 -9.04 6.85
C ASP A 40 -6.92 -9.86 6.44
N ARG A 41 -6.20 -9.42 5.39
CA ARG A 41 -5.02 -10.16 4.92
C ARG A 41 -3.82 -9.95 5.86
N HIS A 42 -3.55 -8.69 6.19
CA HIS A 42 -2.50 -8.29 7.14
C HIS A 42 -3.03 -7.42 8.27
N TRP A 43 -4.33 -7.10 8.26
CA TRP A 43 -4.93 -6.15 9.20
C TRP A 43 -4.75 -6.57 10.66
N LYS A 44 -4.93 -7.85 11.01
CA LYS A 44 -4.65 -8.34 12.37
C LYS A 44 -3.24 -8.00 12.87
N ASN A 45 -2.22 -8.24 12.04
CA ASN A 45 -0.82 -7.93 12.38
C ASN A 45 -0.61 -6.42 12.50
N ILE A 46 -1.12 -5.64 11.54
CA ILE A 46 -1.06 -4.17 11.55
C ILE A 46 -1.74 -3.60 12.80
N LYS A 47 -2.95 -4.06 13.11
CA LYS A 47 -3.71 -3.64 14.30
C LYS A 47 -2.92 -3.91 15.58
N ALA A 48 -2.33 -5.10 15.71
CA ALA A 48 -1.51 -5.43 16.87
C ALA A 48 -0.30 -4.48 17.01
N LYS A 49 0.30 -4.05 15.90
CA LYS A 49 1.36 -3.03 15.91
C LYS A 49 0.85 -1.65 16.29
N LEU A 50 -0.27 -1.23 15.73
CA LEU A 50 -0.88 0.05 16.04
C LEU A 50 -1.31 0.13 17.52
N ASP A 51 -1.92 -0.92 18.06
CA ASP A 51 -2.31 -1.00 19.47
C ASP A 51 -1.09 -0.94 20.43
N ASN A 52 0.11 -1.31 19.94
CA ASN A 52 1.38 -1.21 20.67
C ASN A 52 2.13 0.12 20.42
N GLY A 53 1.51 1.11 19.77
CA GLY A 53 2.10 2.42 19.52
C GLY A 53 3.14 2.46 18.39
N ILE A 54 3.29 1.38 17.61
CA ILE A 54 4.22 1.34 16.48
C ILE A 54 3.71 2.23 15.34
N HIS A 55 4.58 3.09 14.82
CA HIS A 55 4.20 4.02 13.75
C HIS A 55 3.98 3.30 12.42
N PHE A 56 2.89 3.67 11.74
CA PHE A 56 2.59 3.23 10.39
C PHE A 56 2.27 4.43 9.49
N ARG A 57 3.13 4.68 8.50
CA ARG A 57 2.92 5.71 7.48
C ARG A 57 2.43 5.09 6.18
N VAL A 58 1.34 5.60 5.65
CA VAL A 58 0.69 5.07 4.46
C VAL A 58 0.51 6.17 3.42
N LEU A 59 1.07 5.95 2.24
CA LEU A 59 0.81 6.73 1.03
C LEU A 59 -0.13 5.96 0.12
N LEU A 60 -1.30 6.54 -0.11
CA LEU A 60 -2.25 6.05 -1.09
C LEU A 60 -2.19 6.88 -2.36
N VAL A 61 -2.55 6.26 -3.49
CA VAL A 61 -2.72 7.01 -4.73
C VAL A 61 -3.91 7.95 -4.56
N ASN A 62 -3.70 9.23 -4.87
CA ASN A 62 -4.79 10.19 -4.95
C ASN A 62 -5.84 9.68 -5.96
N PRO A 63 -7.11 9.44 -5.53
CA PRO A 63 -8.14 8.87 -6.38
C PRO A 63 -8.42 9.70 -7.64
N THR A 64 -8.23 11.03 -7.58
CA THR A 64 -8.58 11.94 -8.68
C THR A 64 -7.42 12.21 -9.64
N CYS A 65 -6.22 11.68 -9.37
CA CYS A 65 -5.05 11.95 -10.18
C CYS A 65 -5.10 11.26 -11.56
N LYS A 66 -4.38 11.81 -12.54
CA LYS A 66 -4.38 11.30 -13.93
C LYS A 66 -3.98 9.82 -14.01
N ASN A 67 -2.97 9.40 -13.26
CA ASN A 67 -2.49 8.02 -13.25
C ASN A 67 -3.56 7.05 -12.73
N LYS A 68 -4.27 7.41 -11.66
CA LYS A 68 -5.36 6.59 -11.12
C LYS A 68 -6.53 6.49 -12.09
N LYS A 69 -6.90 7.59 -12.74
CA LYS A 69 -7.94 7.62 -13.78
C LYS A 69 -7.61 6.67 -14.94
N VAL A 70 -6.35 6.63 -15.40
CA VAL A 70 -5.91 5.68 -16.45
C VAL A 70 -6.10 4.24 -15.99
N ARG A 71 -5.66 3.90 -14.77
CA ARG A 71 -5.79 2.53 -14.23
C ARG A 71 -7.24 2.12 -14.00
N ASN A 72 -8.07 3.02 -13.47
CA ASN A 72 -9.50 2.79 -13.26
C ASN A 72 -10.21 2.49 -14.59
N ARG A 73 -9.93 3.29 -15.63
CA ARG A 73 -10.45 3.04 -16.99
C ARG A 73 -10.03 1.68 -17.54
N LEU A 74 -8.76 1.31 -17.38
CA LEU A 74 -8.26 0.01 -17.84
C LEU A 74 -8.82 -1.18 -17.03
N ASN A 75 -9.32 -0.94 -15.82
CA ASN A 75 -9.97 -1.93 -14.96
C ASN A 75 -11.51 -1.89 -15.00
N ASN A 76 -12.10 -1.15 -15.95
CA ASN A 76 -13.55 -0.97 -16.09
C ASN A 76 -14.24 -0.55 -14.77
N ILE A 77 -13.58 0.31 -13.99
CA ILE A 77 -14.18 0.88 -12.79
C ILE A 77 -15.21 1.91 -13.22
N GLU A 78 -16.47 1.69 -12.84
CA GLU A 78 -17.56 2.65 -12.99
C GLU A 78 -17.54 3.65 -11.82
N GLY A 79 -17.60 4.95 -12.15
CA GLY A 79 -17.55 6.05 -11.17
C GLY A 79 -16.17 6.69 -11.01
N GLU A 80 -16.09 7.73 -10.18
CA GLU A 80 -14.85 8.50 -9.99
C GLU A 80 -13.83 7.79 -9.08
N THR A 81 -14.31 7.01 -8.11
CA THR A 81 -13.48 6.38 -7.08
C THR A 81 -13.55 4.85 -7.16
N ASP A 82 -12.39 4.22 -7.04
CA ASP A 82 -12.25 2.75 -6.99
C ASP A 82 -12.98 2.20 -5.75
N ARG A 83 -13.89 1.23 -5.92
CA ARG A 83 -14.63 0.59 -4.82
C ARG A 83 -13.74 -0.09 -3.79
N LYS A 84 -12.47 -0.34 -4.10
CA LYS A 84 -11.47 -0.86 -3.15
C LYS A 84 -10.89 0.22 -2.24
N LEU A 85 -11.10 1.50 -2.53
CA LEU A 85 -10.67 2.63 -1.72
C LEU A 85 -11.84 3.11 -0.85
N ASP A 86 -11.94 2.57 0.35
CA ASP A 86 -12.96 2.98 1.34
C ASP A 86 -12.45 4.19 2.14
N LEU A 87 -12.62 5.38 1.59
CA LEU A 87 -12.15 6.64 2.20
C LEU A 87 -12.74 6.86 3.60
N THR A 88 -14.00 6.49 3.81
CA THR A 88 -14.68 6.62 5.12
C THR A 88 -14.01 5.76 6.18
N ASN A 89 -13.74 4.48 5.87
CA ASN A 89 -13.03 3.61 6.80
C ASN A 89 -11.58 4.08 7.02
N LEU A 90 -10.89 4.52 5.97
CA LEU A 90 -9.51 5.01 6.07
C LEU A 90 -9.43 6.25 6.98
N LYS A 91 -10.33 7.23 6.82
CA LYS A 91 -10.38 8.40 7.70
C LYS A 91 -10.66 8.00 9.14
N ARG A 92 -11.62 7.10 9.36
CA ARG A 92 -11.93 6.56 10.71
C ARG A 92 -10.73 5.89 11.36
N LEU A 93 -9.94 5.13 10.60
CA LEU A 93 -8.73 4.49 11.12
C LEU A 93 -7.64 5.50 11.46
N ASN A 94 -7.42 6.48 10.58
CA ASN A 94 -6.47 7.57 10.78
C ASN A 94 -6.82 8.40 12.03
N ASP A 95 -8.11 8.66 12.27
CA ASP A 95 -8.58 9.42 13.43
C ASP A 95 -8.54 8.61 14.74
N LYS A 96 -8.53 7.28 14.64
CA LYS A 96 -8.52 6.38 15.80
C LYS A 96 -7.11 6.18 16.37
N TYR A 97 -6.10 6.13 15.51
CA TYR A 97 -4.74 5.74 15.87
C TYR A 97 -3.79 6.91 15.63
N ASP A 98 -3.33 7.57 16.68
CA ASP A 98 -2.38 8.70 16.60
C ASP A 98 -1.04 8.32 15.94
N ASN A 99 -0.73 7.03 15.91
CA ASN A 99 0.46 6.44 15.29
C ASN A 99 0.21 5.89 13.87
N LEU A 100 -0.99 6.05 13.31
CA LEU A 100 -1.31 5.77 11.92
C LEU A 100 -1.46 7.09 11.16
N GLU A 101 -0.69 7.26 10.09
CA GLU A 101 -0.78 8.44 9.26
C GLU A 101 -0.98 8.04 7.80
N ILE A 102 -2.15 8.39 7.25
CA ILE A 102 -2.53 8.09 5.88
C ILE A 102 -2.56 9.40 5.09
N ARG A 103 -1.75 9.46 4.03
CA ARG A 103 -1.66 10.59 3.11
C ARG A 103 -1.81 10.12 1.66
N PHE A 104 -1.99 11.07 0.75
CA PHE A 104 -2.26 10.82 -0.65
C PHE A 104 -1.20 11.44 -1.56
N THR A 105 -0.80 10.72 -2.61
CA THR A 105 0.19 11.20 -3.57
C THR A 105 -0.23 10.95 -5.02
N ASN A 106 0.25 11.81 -5.91
CA ASN A 106 0.11 11.64 -7.36
C ASN A 106 1.27 10.84 -7.98
N GLN A 107 2.35 10.59 -7.22
CA GLN A 107 3.64 10.11 -7.70
C GLN A 107 3.85 8.61 -7.46
N ILE A 108 2.95 7.76 -7.94
CA ILE A 108 3.03 6.31 -7.71
C ILE A 108 3.09 5.53 -9.03
N TYR A 109 4.14 4.72 -9.15
CA TYR A 109 4.36 3.73 -10.22
C TYR A 109 4.67 2.33 -9.66
N CYS A 110 4.52 2.13 -8.35
CA CYS A 110 4.77 0.86 -7.66
C CYS A 110 3.93 0.73 -6.38
N SER A 111 3.84 -0.48 -5.86
CA SER A 111 3.60 -0.70 -4.44
C SER A 111 4.93 -0.87 -3.73
N LEU A 112 5.03 -0.31 -2.54
CA LEU A 112 6.17 -0.50 -1.65
C LEU A 112 5.64 -0.79 -0.25
N PHE A 113 6.03 -1.90 0.35
CA PHE A 113 5.84 -2.13 1.78
C PHE A 113 7.21 -2.31 2.41
N PHE A 114 7.53 -1.57 3.45
CA PHE A 114 8.81 -1.76 4.13
C PHE A 114 8.74 -1.47 5.61
N THR A 115 9.69 -2.06 6.30
CA THR A 115 9.92 -1.95 7.74
C THR A 115 11.37 -1.58 8.01
N ASP A 116 11.79 -1.50 9.28
CA ASP A 116 13.19 -1.34 9.67
C ASP A 116 14.12 -2.47 9.18
N LYS A 117 13.55 -3.61 8.74
CA LYS A 117 14.31 -4.82 8.43
C LYS A 117 14.15 -5.29 6.99
N TYR A 118 13.00 -5.03 6.38
CA TYR A 118 12.58 -5.71 5.18
C TYR A 118 11.80 -4.79 4.24
N MET A 119 11.85 -5.07 2.94
CA MET A 119 11.11 -4.33 1.93
C MET A 119 10.61 -5.25 0.82
N ILE A 120 9.35 -5.03 0.41
CA ILE A 120 8.77 -5.54 -0.82
C ILE A 120 8.48 -4.39 -1.76
N TYR A 121 9.00 -4.51 -2.97
CA TYR A 121 8.71 -3.65 -4.10
C TYR A 121 7.91 -4.41 -5.16
N ASP A 122 6.86 -3.78 -5.67
CA ASP A 122 6.02 -4.33 -6.73
C ASP A 122 5.75 -3.26 -7.80
N PRO A 123 6.43 -3.31 -8.97
CA PRO A 123 6.23 -2.32 -10.02
C PRO A 123 4.83 -2.46 -10.63
N TYR A 124 4.13 -1.34 -10.74
CA TYR A 124 2.83 -1.35 -11.40
C TYR A 124 2.99 -1.47 -12.90
N HIS A 125 2.17 -2.32 -13.51
CA HIS A 125 2.02 -2.43 -14.94
C HIS A 125 0.60 -2.06 -15.38
N LEU A 126 0.46 -1.75 -16.66
CA LEU A 126 -0.82 -1.56 -17.34
C LEU A 126 -1.15 -2.72 -18.30
N GLY A 127 -0.38 -3.81 -18.22
CA GLY A 127 -0.60 -5.02 -19.01
C GLY A 127 -2.01 -5.57 -18.82
N LYS A 128 -2.79 -5.53 -19.90
CA LYS A 128 -4.19 -5.97 -19.94
C LYS A 128 -4.26 -7.35 -20.58
N VAL A 129 -4.92 -8.29 -19.90
CA VAL A 129 -5.24 -9.63 -20.40
C VAL A 129 -6.75 -9.81 -20.23
N GLY A 130 -7.47 -9.96 -21.35
CA GLY A 130 -8.93 -9.85 -21.36
C GLY A 130 -9.38 -8.41 -21.11
N ASP A 131 -10.35 -8.20 -20.21
CA ASP A 131 -11.01 -6.89 -20.04
C ASP A 131 -10.39 -5.99 -18.98
N ARG A 132 -9.45 -6.48 -18.18
CA ARG A 132 -8.84 -5.75 -17.04
C ARG A 132 -7.33 -5.86 -17.00
N ILE A 133 -6.68 -5.00 -16.22
CA ILE A 133 -5.26 -5.16 -15.91
C ILE A 133 -5.06 -6.52 -15.23
N GLU A 134 -4.07 -7.27 -15.67
CA GLU A 134 -3.77 -8.59 -15.09
C GLU A 134 -3.36 -8.45 -13.62
N ASN A 135 -3.83 -9.37 -12.77
CA ASN A 135 -3.56 -9.32 -11.34
C ASN A 135 -2.36 -10.21 -10.96
N ASN A 136 -1.26 -10.03 -11.69
CA ASN A 136 0.01 -10.72 -11.47
C ASN A 136 1.03 -9.72 -10.95
N PHE A 137 1.47 -9.96 -9.71
CA PHE A 137 2.41 -9.09 -9.03
C PHE A 137 3.82 -9.61 -9.19
N ILE A 138 4.78 -8.70 -9.35
CA ILE A 138 6.21 -9.02 -9.31
C ILE A 138 6.72 -8.47 -7.98
N ALA A 139 6.81 -9.31 -6.97
CA ALA A 139 7.40 -8.91 -5.70
C ALA A 139 8.93 -9.07 -5.78
N ILE A 140 9.65 -7.99 -5.52
CA ILE A 140 11.10 -7.96 -5.35
C ILE A 140 11.38 -7.61 -3.90
N GLU A 141 12.21 -8.42 -3.26
CA GLU A 141 12.48 -8.32 -1.83
C GLU A 141 13.89 -7.79 -1.60
N PHE A 142 14.02 -6.91 -0.61
CA PHE A 142 15.29 -6.33 -0.22
C PHE A 142 15.47 -6.39 1.29
N GLU A 143 16.65 -6.83 1.70
CA GLU A 143 17.16 -6.64 3.06
C GLU A 143 17.51 -5.16 3.28
N SER A 144 17.45 -4.71 4.54
CA SER A 144 17.70 -3.31 4.93
C SER A 144 19.10 -2.76 4.60
N ASP A 145 20.10 -3.63 4.43
CA ASP A 145 21.47 -3.25 4.06
C ASP A 145 21.68 -3.09 2.54
N ASN A 146 20.67 -3.41 1.72
CA ASN A 146 20.75 -3.31 0.28
C ASN A 146 20.72 -1.85 -0.21
N GLN A 147 21.56 -1.49 -1.20
CA GLN A 147 21.55 -0.13 -1.77
C GLN A 147 20.18 0.26 -2.36
N ASN A 148 19.45 -0.68 -2.97
CA ASN A 148 18.12 -0.43 -3.52
C ASN A 148 17.09 -0.13 -2.42
N TYR A 149 17.24 -0.72 -1.23
CA TYR A 149 16.40 -0.41 -0.08
C TYR A 149 16.49 1.10 0.24
N ASN A 150 17.70 1.64 0.31
CA ASN A 150 17.93 3.06 0.61
C ASN A 150 17.35 3.99 -0.46
N ILE A 151 17.47 3.63 -1.74
CA ILE A 151 16.90 4.41 -2.85
C ILE A 151 15.37 4.41 -2.77
N LEU A 152 14.75 3.25 -2.51
CA LEU A 152 13.29 3.13 -2.41
C LEU A 152 12.73 3.79 -1.13
N LYS A 153 13.46 3.74 -0.02
CA LYS A 153 13.13 4.51 1.20
C LYS A 153 13.21 6.02 0.94
N SER A 154 14.22 6.48 0.19
CA SER A 154 14.32 7.88 -0.24
C SER A 154 13.14 8.28 -1.15
N HIS A 155 12.75 7.41 -2.09
CA HIS A 155 11.56 7.60 -2.90
C HIS A 155 10.28 7.76 -2.06
N PHE A 156 10.09 6.92 -1.03
CA PHE A 156 9.00 7.07 -0.08
C PHE A 156 9.02 8.44 0.58
N ASN A 157 10.16 8.84 1.16
CA ASN A 157 10.29 10.09 1.91
C ASN A 157 10.03 11.33 1.05
N ASN A 158 10.49 11.33 -0.21
CA ASN A 158 10.21 12.40 -1.15
C ASN A 158 8.74 12.43 -1.56
N SER A 159 8.12 11.26 -1.74
CA SER A 159 6.69 11.17 -2.04
C SER A 159 5.84 11.63 -0.85
N TRP A 160 6.32 11.37 0.36
CA TRP A 160 5.71 11.78 1.63
C TRP A 160 5.72 13.29 1.81
N SER A 161 6.86 13.95 1.60
CA SER A 161 6.96 15.41 1.75
C SER A 161 6.10 16.19 0.74
N LEU A 162 5.74 15.57 -0.38
CA LEU A 162 4.87 16.12 -1.43
C LEU A 162 3.43 15.60 -1.37
N SER A 163 3.11 14.81 -0.35
CA SER A 163 1.79 14.20 -0.18
C SER A 163 0.79 15.19 0.40
N LYS A 164 -0.48 14.79 0.34
CA LYS A 164 -1.66 15.54 0.73
C LYS A 164 -2.41 14.81 1.84
N ASP A 165 -3.03 15.56 2.74
CA ASP A 165 -3.87 14.99 3.79
C ASP A 165 -5.28 14.68 3.25
N PHE A 166 -6.17 14.14 4.08
CA PHE A 166 -7.53 13.78 3.64
C PHE A 166 -8.33 15.01 3.17
N GLU A 167 -8.16 16.12 3.88
CA GLU A 167 -8.87 17.38 3.66
C GLU A 167 -8.57 17.99 2.28
N ASP A 168 -7.41 17.65 1.70
CA ASP A 168 -7.01 18.09 0.36
C ASP A 168 -7.55 17.20 -0.77
N ILE A 169 -8.22 16.09 -0.42
CA ILE A 169 -8.61 15.00 -1.32
C ILE A 169 -10.13 14.78 -1.31
N VAL A 170 -10.77 14.99 -0.17
CA VAL A 170 -12.21 14.86 0.03
C VAL A 170 -12.76 16.25 0.31
N GLU A 171 -13.46 16.83 -0.67
CA GLU A 171 -14.36 17.98 -0.44
C GLU A 171 -15.63 17.54 0.29
#